data_AF-A0A317EWI4-F1
#
_entry.id   AF-A0A317EWI4-F1
#
_cell.length_a   1.000
_cell.length_b   1.000
_cell.length_c   1.000
_cell.angle_alpha   90.00
_cell.angle_beta   90.00
_cell.angle_gamma   90.00
#
_symmetry.space_group_name_H-M   'P 1'
#
loop_
_entity.id
_entity.type
_entity.pdbx_description
1 polymer ?
#
loop_
_entity_poly.entity_id
_entity_poly.type
_entity_poly.pdbx_seq_one_letter_code
_entity_poly.pdbx_strand_id
1 'polypeptide(L)' 'MKKPYKLPTIIRSKNGDWFVKYFYEWPDRPGVFKEFRVRDGINYIHDLEEKERAILQLQSDISIALDQLNYSPF' A
#
# COMPACT_ATOMS: atom_id res chain seq x y z
N MET A 1 5.78 10.08 -18.60
CA MET A 1 5.31 8.69 -18.73
C MET A 1 4.21 8.46 -17.70
N LYS A 2 3.09 7.85 -18.10
CA LYS A 2 2.02 7.43 -17.16
C LYS A 2 2.52 6.16 -16.46
N LYS A 3 2.59 6.15 -15.13
CA LYS A 3 2.93 4.96 -14.35
C LYS A 3 1.72 4.02 -14.27
N PRO A 4 1.89 2.69 -14.32
CA PRO A 4 0.78 1.73 -14.23
C PRO A 4 0.24 1.59 -12.80
N TYR A 5 0.52 2.54 -11.90
CA TYR A 5 0.10 2.50 -10.51
C TYR A 5 -0.09 3.91 -9.94
N LYS A 6 -0.77 3.97 -8.79
CA LYS A 6 -0.85 5.17 -7.93
C LYS A 6 -0.15 4.86 -6.60
N LEU A 7 0.59 5.84 -6.09
CA LEU A 7 1.45 5.68 -4.92
C LEU A 7 0.70 5.21 -3.66
N PRO A 8 1.38 4.44 -2.78
CA PRO A 8 0.79 3.95 -1.56
C PRO A 8 0.46 5.08 -0.58
N THR A 9 -0.73 5.00 0.02
CA THR A 9 -1.24 5.94 1.01
C THR A 9 -1.63 5.18 2.27
N ILE A 10 -1.23 5.69 3.44
CA ILE A 10 -1.63 5.14 4.73
C ILE A 10 -3.08 5.54 5.03
N ILE A 11 -3.89 4.56 5.42
CA ILE A 11 -5.27 4.76 5.86
C ILE A 11 -5.39 4.31 7.32
N ARG A 12 -5.88 5.21 8.17
CA ARG A 12 -6.22 4.95 9.57
C ARG A 12 -7.74 4.98 9.69
N SER A 13 -8.35 3.83 9.90
CA SER A 13 -9.80 3.69 9.94
C SER A 13 -10.34 3.99 11.33
N LYS A 14 -11.60 4.44 11.41
CA LYS A 14 -12.26 4.79 12.68
C LYS A 14 -12.40 3.60 13.64
N ASN A 15 -12.40 2.37 13.12
CA ASN A 15 -12.45 1.14 13.90
C ASN A 15 -11.07 0.71 14.47
N GLY A 16 -10.02 1.52 14.29
CA GLY A 16 -8.67 1.19 14.75
C GLY A 16 -7.80 0.43 13.75
N ASP A 17 -8.36 0.00 12.61
CA ASP A 17 -7.61 -0.70 11.55
C ASP A 17 -6.76 0.25 10.72
N TRP A 18 -5.48 -0.08 10.60
CA TRP A 18 -4.51 0.63 9.78
C TRP A 18 -4.12 -0.25 8.60
N PHE A 19 -3.98 0.35 7.42
CA PHE A 19 -3.53 -0.33 6.21
C PHE A 19 -2.92 0.64 5.21
N VAL A 20 -2.06 0.13 4.33
CA VAL A 20 -1.59 0.86 3.16
C VAL A 20 -2.48 0.52 1.98
N LYS A 21 -2.93 1.55 1.28
CA LYS A 21 -3.72 1.45 0.06
C LYS A 21 -2.91 1.92 -1.13
N TYR A 22 -2.91 1.17 -2.23
CA TYR A 22 -2.39 1.61 -3.52
C TYR A 22 -3.28 1.12 -4.65
N PHE A 23 -3.02 1.61 -5.87
CA PHE A 23 -3.75 1.21 -7.06
C PHE A 23 -2.80 0.72 -8.13
N TYR A 24 -3.18 -0.31 -8.87
CA TYR A 24 -2.43 -0.82 -10.03
C TYR A 24 -3.37 -0.99 -11.23
N GLU A 25 -2.91 -0.62 -12.42
CA GLU A 25 -3.66 -0.70 -13.67
C GLU A 25 -3.80 -2.16 -14.11
N TRP A 26 -5.01 -2.57 -14.51
CA TRP A 26 -5.22 -3.93 -15.00
C TRP A 26 -4.37 -4.21 -16.25
N PRO A 27 -3.64 -5.34 -16.32
CA PRO A 27 -2.80 -5.65 -17.48
C PRO A 27 -3.57 -5.67 -18.81
N ASP A 28 -4.84 -6.07 -18.78
CA ASP A 28 -5.72 -6.21 -19.94
C ASP A 28 -6.64 -4.99 -20.18
N ARG A 29 -6.67 -4.01 -19.26
CA ARG A 29 -7.61 -2.87 -19.33
C ARG A 29 -6.92 -1.54 -18.99
N PRO A 30 -6.22 -0.94 -19.98
CA PRO A 30 -5.63 0.37 -19.82
C PRO A 30 -6.67 1.41 -19.36
N GLY A 31 -6.32 2.17 -18.33
CA GLY A 31 -7.17 3.17 -17.68
C GLY A 31 -7.93 2.66 -16.46
N VAL A 32 -8.07 1.33 -16.29
CA VAL A 32 -8.82 0.74 -15.19
C VAL A 32 -7.86 0.32 -14.09
N PHE A 33 -8.05 0.87 -12.89
CA PHE A 33 -7.19 0.59 -11.74
C PHE A 33 -7.90 -0.30 -10.72
N LYS A 34 -7.19 -1.31 -10.20
CA LYS A 34 -7.59 -2.12 -9.05
C LYS A 34 -6.99 -1.53 -7.78
N GLU A 35 -7.79 -1.46 -6.72
CA GLU A 35 -7.34 -1.09 -5.37
C GLU A 35 -6.76 -2.31 -4.66
N PHE A 36 -5.61 -2.13 -4.01
CA PHE A 36 -4.99 -3.10 -3.12
C PHE A 36 -4.88 -2.51 -1.71
N ARG A 37 -5.22 -3.32 -0.70
CA ARG A 37 -5.12 -2.97 0.72
C ARG A 37 -4.21 -3.96 1.43
N VAL A 38 -3.13 -3.46 2.03
CA VAL A 38 -2.13 -4.28 2.72
C VAL A 38 -2.12 -3.91 4.19
N ARG A 39 -2.36 -4.90 5.07
CA ARG A 39 -2.43 -4.74 6.53
C ARG A 39 -1.18 -5.23 7.25
N ASP A 40 -0.48 -6.21 6.66
CA ASP A 40 0.79 -6.81 7.11
C ASP A 40 0.97 -6.97 8.62
N GLY A 41 -0.03 -7.49 9.32
CA GLY A 41 0.03 -7.72 10.77
C GLY A 41 0.07 -6.46 11.66
N ILE A 42 0.08 -5.25 11.08
CA ILE A 42 0.20 -3.97 11.79
C ILE A 42 -0.88 -3.79 12.86
N ASN A 43 -2.05 -4.40 12.67
CA ASN A 43 -3.16 -4.28 13.61
C ASN A 43 -3.02 -5.16 14.86
N TYR A 44 -2.02 -6.04 14.92
CA TYR A 44 -1.67 -6.79 16.12
C TYR A 44 -0.64 -6.07 17.00
N ILE A 45 -0.06 -4.96 16.52
CA ILE A 45 0.87 -4.14 17.30
C ILE A 45 0.06 -3.27 18.27
N HIS A 46 0.27 -3.48 19.57
CA HIS A 46 -0.43 -2.77 20.63
C HIS A 46 0.20 -1.42 20.97
N ASP A 47 1.52 -1.31 20.84
CA ASP A 47 2.21 -0.03 21.03
C ASP A 47 1.98 0.90 19.83
N LEU A 48 1.51 2.12 20.10
CA LEU A 48 1.09 3.04 19.04
C LEU A 48 2.28 3.58 18.23
N GLU A 49 3.43 3.81 18.87
CA GLU A 49 4.63 4.30 18.20
C GLU A 49 5.24 3.22 17.31
N GLU A 50 5.28 1.98 17.80
CA GLU A 50 5.67 0.81 17.01
C GLU A 50 4.72 0.59 15.83
N LYS A 51 3.40 0.72 16.06
CA LYS A 51 2.40 0.62 14.99
C LYS A 51 2.59 1.70 13.92
N GLU A 52 2.93 2.92 14.34
CA GLU A 52 3.27 4.06 13.45
C GLU A 52 4.53 3.78 12.62
N ARG A 53 5.60 3.29 13.25
CA ARG A 53 6.82 2.91 12.52
C ARG A 53 6.55 1.78 11.52
N ALA A 54 5.79 0.77 11.91
CA ALA A 54 5.47 -0.37 11.06
C ALA A 54 4.65 0.05 9.82
N ILE A 55 3.64 0.92 9.98
CA ILE A 55 2.83 1.38 8.84
C ILE A 55 3.61 2.29 7.88
N LEU A 56 4.54 3.11 8.40
CA LEU A 56 5.44 3.92 7.58
C LEU A 56 6.43 3.05 6.81
N GLN A 57 7.00 2.03 7.46
CA GLN A 57 7.86 1.05 6.82
C GLN A 57 7.12 0.33 5.68
N LEU A 58 5.91 -0.19 5.95
CA LEU A 58 5.09 -0.85 4.93
C LEU A 58 4.80 0.05 3.73
N GLN A 59 4.52 1.34 3.95
CA GLN A 59 4.31 2.29 2.87
C GLN A 59 5.57 2.45 2.01
N SER A 60 6.73 2.59 2.66
CA SER A 60 8.04 2.69 2.00
C SER A 60 8.33 1.46 1.16
N ASP A 61 8.14 0.26 1.72
CA ASP A 61 8.41 -1.01 1.05
C ASP A 61 7.55 -1.18 -0.21
N ILE A 62 6.25 -0.86 -0.12
CA ILE A 62 5.36 -0.88 -1.28
C ILE A 62 5.79 0.16 -2.32
N SER A 63 6.23 1.35 -1.89
CA SER A 63 6.71 2.38 -2.82
C SER A 63 7.96 1.93 -3.57
N ILE A 64 8.91 1.28 -2.88
CA ILE A 64 10.12 0.71 -3.49
C ILE A 64 9.75 -0.40 -4.48
N ALA A 65 8.86 -1.31 -4.07
CA ALA A 65 8.41 -2.41 -4.93
C ALA A 65 7.79 -1.90 -6.24
N LEU A 66 6.91 -0.90 -6.16
CA LEU A 66 6.24 -0.33 -7.32
C LEU A 66 7.16 0.53 -8.20
N ASP A 67 7.98 1.39 -7.60
CA ASP A 67 8.73 2.41 -8.35
C ASP A 67 10.13 1.98 -8.77
N GLN A 68 10.81 1.21 -7.94
CA GLN A 68 12.21 0.86 -8.15
C GLN A 68 12.36 -0.55 -8.72
N LEU A 69 11.51 -1.48 -8.27
CA LEU A 69 11.59 -2.89 -8.66
C LEU A 69 10.65 -3.27 -9.82
N ASN A 70 9.78 -2.35 -10.27
CA ASN A 70 8.75 -2.60 -11.29
C ASN A 70 7.87 -3.83 -10.98
N TYR A 71 7.58 -4.06 -9.69
CA TYR A 71 6.76 -5.19 -9.26
C TYR A 71 5.33 -5.10 -9.79
N SER A 72 4.75 -6.24 -10.18
CA SER A 72 3.34 -6.41 -10.51
C SER A 72 2.62 -7.17 -9.39
N PRO A 73 1.50 -6.66 -8.84
CA PRO A 73 0.70 -7.37 -7.86
C PRO A 73 -0.31 -8.36 -8.48
N PHE A 74 -0.31 -8.53 -9.80
CA PHE A 74 -1.14 -9.46 -10.57
C PHE A 74 -0.34 -10.67 -11.03
#